data_AF-A0A3D3IW10-F1
#
_entry.id   AF-A0A3D3IW10-F1
#
_cell.length_a   1.000
_cell.length_b   1.000
_cell.length_c   1.000
_cell.angle_alpha   90.00
_cell.angle_beta   90.00
_cell.angle_gamma   90.00
#
_symmetry.space_group_name_H-M   'P 1'
#
loop_
_entity.id
_entity.type
_entity.pdbx_description
1 polymer ?
#
loop_
_entity_poly.entity_id
_entity_poly.type
_entity_poly.pdbx_seq_one_letter_code
_entity_poly.pdbx_strand_id
1 'polypeptide(L)'
;MPGICHEIFMGSCHGAIPLASQTGQTARTNHNGAGCMRQWFTLIGYRFVTWSLALLLRLHLQRRVWDGKEDAERVQERLGNPTHMRPRGKLVWFHAASVGESMSAMPLLEAILAKSDCQVLMTTGTVTSAQLMSKRLPPRTFHQYIPLDHPIWVRRFLNYWKPDFAVFIEGELWPNLLSALRSRRVPAVLVNASLSNQSSRRWAFARSLLKRILNSFELVLAATKEDEVRFQRLGITHTEAVGHLKFATPPLDVDTAELAKLRAAIGNRPVWLAASTHKGEEEMVVALHQQLAPRLPGLLTIIAPRHPARANDIKGLWARYDLSHALRSSGKMPTADDDIYVVDTLGDMGLFYSLAPVTFLGGSMVPVGGHNIVEAMQLQSALVVGPHMESLRDIAPRMISKGALLQVPNAEELTAVVQKLLTDEDLRNQQIAAATHALISEAKTLPNILAAMTPALERAEIWKRQQLAA
;
A
#
# COMPACT_ATOMS: atom_id res chain seq x y z
N MET A 1 -54.83 27.18 -24.39
CA MET A 1 -56.06 26.52 -24.88
C MET A 1 -55.70 25.76 -26.14
N PRO A 2 -56.22 24.53 -26.32
CA PRO A 2 -56.65 23.57 -25.28
C PRO A 2 -56.05 22.16 -25.57
N GLY A 3 -56.18 21.14 -24.74
CA GLY A 3 -57.05 20.95 -23.58
C GLY A 3 -56.55 19.84 -22.65
N ILE A 4 -56.89 19.88 -21.35
CA ILE A 4 -58.18 19.44 -20.72
C ILE A 4 -58.04 17.94 -20.34
N CYS A 5 -58.21 17.42 -19.10
CA CYS A 5 -59.25 17.57 -18.05
C CYS A 5 -58.68 17.07 -16.68
N HIS A 6 -58.89 17.75 -15.53
CA HIS A 6 -59.88 17.50 -14.43
C HIS A 6 -59.64 16.22 -13.59
N GLU A 7 -59.68 16.15 -12.24
CA GLU A 7 -60.51 16.73 -11.14
C GLU A 7 -59.69 16.85 -9.82
N ILE A 8 -59.74 17.90 -8.99
CA ILE A 8 -60.70 18.27 -7.89
C ILE A 8 -60.85 17.23 -6.76
N PHE A 9 -60.40 17.54 -5.53
CA PHE A 9 -61.26 17.62 -4.33
C PHE A 9 -60.55 18.29 -3.13
N MET A 10 -61.22 19.28 -2.52
CA MET A 10 -60.92 19.87 -1.21
C MET A 10 -61.32 18.91 -0.08
N GLY A 11 -60.68 19.00 1.08
CA GLY A 11 -61.15 18.36 2.30
C GLY A 11 -60.34 18.70 3.54
N SER A 12 -60.66 19.82 4.19
CA SER A 12 -60.29 20.11 5.58
C SER A 12 -61.03 19.16 6.53
N CYS A 13 -60.36 18.60 7.55
CA CYS A 13 -60.91 18.39 8.90
C CYS A 13 -59.91 17.76 9.89
N HIS A 14 -59.70 18.48 11.01
CA HIS A 14 -59.70 18.00 12.39
C HIS A 14 -59.19 16.58 12.72
N GLY A 15 -58.09 16.51 13.48
CA GLY A 15 -57.68 15.33 14.22
C GLY A 15 -56.62 15.69 15.27
N ALA A 16 -57.09 15.99 16.47
CA ALA A 16 -56.28 16.31 17.64
C ALA A 16 -55.71 15.05 18.31
N ILE A 17 -54.46 15.15 18.82
CA ILE A 17 -53.93 14.56 20.08
C ILE A 17 -53.70 13.01 20.08
N PRO A 18 -52.63 12.43 20.71
CA PRO A 18 -52.08 12.89 21.99
C PRO A 18 -50.56 13.05 22.16
N LEU A 19 -50.28 14.05 22.99
CA LEU A 19 -49.24 14.05 24.02
C LEU A 19 -49.20 12.70 24.76
N ALA A 20 -48.10 11.96 24.60
CA ALA A 20 -47.69 10.93 25.54
C ALA A 20 -46.43 11.40 26.26
N SER A 21 -46.64 11.83 27.49
CA SER A 21 -45.64 11.97 28.54
C SER A 21 -44.84 10.67 28.71
N GLN A 22 -43.53 10.72 28.52
CA GLN A 22 -42.63 9.79 29.18
C GLN A 22 -41.51 10.57 29.86
N THR A 23 -41.78 10.86 31.14
CA THR A 23 -40.91 10.61 32.28
C THR A 23 -39.41 10.67 32.01
N GLY A 24 -38.77 11.65 32.65
CA GLY A 24 -37.33 11.79 32.70
C GLY A 24 -36.61 10.50 33.07
N GLN A 25 -35.69 10.10 32.20
CA GLN A 25 -34.50 9.37 32.59
C GLN A 25 -33.33 10.29 32.32
N THR A 26 -32.86 10.92 33.39
CA THR A 26 -31.51 11.44 33.48
C THR A 26 -30.57 10.33 33.05
N ALA A 27 -30.01 10.45 31.84
CA ALA A 27 -28.93 9.61 31.38
C ALA A 27 -27.74 9.85 32.32
N ARG A 28 -27.64 9.02 33.36
CA ARG A 28 -26.46 8.89 34.20
C ARG A 28 -25.31 8.54 33.28
N THR A 29 -24.47 9.52 33.00
CA THR A 29 -23.12 9.32 32.49
C THR A 29 -22.36 8.50 33.53
N ASN A 30 -22.44 7.18 33.44
CA ASN A 30 -21.48 6.29 34.09
C ASN A 30 -20.12 6.50 33.40
N HIS A 31 -19.41 7.55 33.81
CA HIS A 31 -17.99 7.66 33.59
C HIS A 31 -17.32 6.50 34.32
N ASN A 32 -16.92 5.48 33.56
CA ASN A 32 -15.97 4.46 34.01
C ASN A 32 -14.63 5.12 34.34
N GLY A 33 -14.53 5.77 35.52
CA GLY A 33 -13.34 6.48 35.99
C GLY A 33 -12.10 5.60 36.11
N ALA A 34 -12.28 4.30 36.41
CA ALA A 34 -11.21 3.31 36.45
C ALA A 34 -10.56 3.05 35.07
N GLY A 35 -11.33 3.15 33.98
CA GLY A 35 -10.83 3.00 32.62
C GLY A 35 -10.00 4.20 32.17
N CYS A 36 -10.46 5.42 32.47
CA CYS A 36 -9.74 6.67 32.16
C CYS A 36 -8.42 6.77 32.94
N MET A 37 -8.40 6.35 34.20
CA MET A 37 -7.20 6.42 35.05
C MET A 37 -6.12 5.42 34.59
N ARG A 38 -6.49 4.19 34.24
CA ARG A 38 -5.57 3.18 33.69
C ARG A 38 -4.98 3.60 32.33
N GLN A 39 -5.75 4.31 31.50
CA GLN A 39 -5.29 4.90 30.22
C GLN A 39 -4.21 5.97 30.40
N TRP A 40 -4.32 6.75 31.47
CA TRP A 40 -3.36 7.78 31.81
C TRP A 40 -2.03 7.18 32.22
N PHE A 41 -2.04 6.16 33.09
CA PHE A 41 -0.83 5.50 33.54
C PHE A 41 -0.05 4.78 32.44
N THR A 42 -0.72 4.13 31.46
CA THR A 42 -0.01 3.44 30.36
C THR A 42 0.68 4.41 29.41
N LEU A 43 0.04 5.53 29.05
CA LEU A 43 0.68 6.52 28.19
C LEU A 43 1.79 7.28 28.94
N ILE A 44 1.59 7.62 30.21
CA ILE A 44 2.63 8.25 31.04
C ILE A 44 3.84 7.31 31.17
N GLY A 45 3.61 6.02 31.42
CA GLY A 45 4.66 5.01 31.47
C GLY A 45 5.43 4.94 30.15
N TYR A 46 4.72 4.82 29.01
CA TYR A 46 5.35 4.84 27.68
C TYR A 46 6.16 6.12 27.44
N ARG A 47 5.61 7.28 27.82
CA ARG A 47 6.25 8.58 27.68
C ARG A 47 7.50 8.69 28.55
N PHE A 48 7.46 8.17 29.77
CA PHE A 48 8.60 8.15 30.68
C PHE A 48 9.71 7.23 30.16
N VAL A 49 9.37 6.02 29.71
CA VAL A 49 10.32 5.07 29.11
C VAL A 49 10.97 5.66 27.86
N THR A 50 10.18 6.17 26.93
CA THR A 50 10.74 6.79 25.72
C THR A 50 11.61 8.00 26.04
N TRP A 51 11.23 8.83 27.03
CA TRP A 51 12.05 9.96 27.48
C TRP A 51 13.36 9.53 28.14
N SER A 52 13.35 8.50 28.99
CA SER A 52 14.57 8.01 29.65
C SER A 52 15.54 7.30 28.69
N LEU A 53 15.02 6.72 27.60
CA LEU A 53 15.81 6.05 26.57
C LEU A 53 16.49 7.00 25.57
N ALA A 54 16.41 8.33 25.75
CA ALA A 54 16.94 9.30 24.79
C ALA A 54 18.41 9.06 24.39
N LEU A 55 19.28 8.75 25.36
CA LEU A 55 20.70 8.48 25.11
C LEU A 55 20.89 7.17 24.33
N LEU A 56 20.20 6.10 24.75
CA LEU A 56 20.27 4.80 24.10
C LEU A 56 19.73 4.85 22.67
N LEU A 57 18.67 5.61 22.42
CA LEU A 57 18.12 5.82 21.07
C LEU A 57 19.12 6.56 20.16
N ARG A 58 19.87 7.55 20.69
CA ARG A 58 20.93 8.22 19.94
C ARG A 58 22.09 7.29 19.61
N LEU A 59 22.55 6.49 20.57
CA LEU A 59 23.60 5.49 20.35
C LEU A 59 23.15 4.42 19.35
N HIS A 60 21.88 3.99 19.42
CA HIS A 60 21.30 3.07 18.46
C HIS A 60 21.26 3.65 17.04
N LEU A 61 20.87 4.92 16.88
CA LEU A 61 20.92 5.60 15.58
C LEU A 61 22.35 5.68 15.03
N GLN A 62 23.33 6.05 15.86
CA GLN A 62 24.74 6.10 15.44
C GLN A 62 25.25 4.73 14.98
N ARG A 63 24.90 3.66 15.71
CA ARG A 63 25.22 2.30 15.28
C ARG A 63 24.56 1.94 13.95
N ARG A 64 23.29 2.31 13.75
CA ARG A 64 22.62 2.04 12.48
C ARG A 64 23.20 2.82 11.31
N VAL A 65 23.71 4.04 11.55
CA VAL A 65 24.49 4.80 10.55
C VAL A 65 25.76 4.04 10.19
N TRP A 66 26.50 3.53 11.18
CA TRP A 66 27.69 2.70 10.95
C TRP A 66 27.36 1.44 10.11
N ASP A 67 26.21 0.81 10.39
CA ASP A 67 25.75 -0.39 9.68
C ASP A 67 25.14 -0.07 8.29
N GLY A 68 25.12 1.20 7.84
CA GLY A 68 24.52 1.62 6.57
C GLY A 68 22.99 1.53 6.52
N LYS A 69 22.32 1.39 7.67
CA LYS A 69 20.86 1.25 7.82
C LYS A 69 20.15 2.57 8.12
N GLU A 70 20.88 3.66 8.20
CA GLU A 70 20.39 5.04 8.31
C GLU A 70 21.25 5.97 7.45
N ASP A 71 20.67 7.08 7.03
CA ASP A 71 21.37 8.13 6.30
C ASP A 71 22.15 9.02 7.28
N ALA A 72 23.48 9.06 7.13
CA ALA A 72 24.38 9.81 8.00
C ALA A 72 24.14 11.32 7.95
N GLU A 73 23.85 11.86 6.76
CA GLU A 73 23.66 13.30 6.54
C GLU A 73 22.31 13.76 7.11
N ARG A 74 21.33 12.87 7.11
CA ARG A 74 19.95 13.16 7.48
C ARG A 74 19.53 12.59 8.83
N VAL A 75 20.44 11.96 9.59
CA VAL A 75 20.15 11.32 10.89
C VAL A 75 19.48 12.28 11.89
N GLN A 76 19.77 13.58 11.79
CA GLN A 76 19.18 14.60 12.65
C GLN A 76 17.65 14.74 12.48
N GLU A 77 17.12 14.36 11.31
CA GLU A 77 15.67 14.30 11.06
C GLU A 77 14.96 13.34 12.01
N ARG A 78 15.63 12.23 12.38
CA ARG A 78 15.13 11.25 13.38
C ARG A 78 14.99 11.86 14.78
N LEU A 79 15.70 12.94 15.05
CA LEU A 79 15.61 13.71 16.31
C LEU A 79 14.66 14.91 16.18
N GLY A 80 13.89 14.98 15.08
CA GLY A 80 12.95 16.06 14.79
C GLY A 80 13.60 17.35 14.31
N ASN A 81 14.87 17.32 13.89
CA ASN A 81 15.54 18.48 13.30
C ASN A 81 15.31 18.48 11.78
N PRO A 82 14.67 19.51 11.21
CA PRO A 82 14.37 19.55 9.79
C PRO A 82 15.63 19.83 8.94
N THR A 83 15.67 19.24 7.76
CA THR A 83 16.68 19.51 6.72
C THR A 83 16.17 20.46 5.63
N HIS A 84 14.86 20.58 5.51
CA HIS A 84 14.20 21.46 4.55
C HIS A 84 13.56 22.67 5.25
N MET A 85 13.58 23.82 4.59
CA MET A 85 12.81 24.98 5.03
C MET A 85 11.31 24.69 4.91
N ARG A 86 10.53 24.98 5.96
CA ARG A 86 9.07 24.85 5.89
C ARG A 86 8.53 25.84 4.85
N PRO A 87 7.90 25.37 3.74
CA PRO A 87 7.34 26.28 2.76
C PRO A 87 6.17 27.07 3.36
N ARG A 88 5.84 28.21 2.76
CA ARG A 88 4.66 28.99 3.15
C ARG A 88 3.39 28.30 2.69
N GLY A 89 2.28 28.61 3.35
CA GLY A 89 0.95 28.10 2.99
C GLY A 89 0.56 26.81 3.73
N LYS A 90 -0.50 26.19 3.20
CA LYS A 90 -1.11 24.98 3.75
C LYS A 90 -0.17 23.79 3.63
N LEU A 91 -0.06 22.97 4.67
CA LEU A 91 0.79 21.79 4.69
C LEU A 91 0.00 20.54 5.06
N VAL A 92 -0.13 19.60 4.12
CA VAL A 92 -0.65 18.26 4.38
C VAL A 92 0.54 17.34 4.66
N TRP A 93 0.49 16.60 5.75
CA TRP A 93 1.55 15.66 6.12
C TRP A 93 1.12 14.23 5.83
N PHE A 94 1.84 13.55 4.94
CA PHE A 94 1.70 12.11 4.69
C PHE A 94 2.78 11.33 5.44
N HIS A 95 2.39 10.21 6.03
CA HIS A 95 3.29 9.25 6.63
C HIS A 95 3.06 7.85 6.04
N ALA A 96 4.12 7.27 5.49
CA ALA A 96 4.17 5.92 4.96
C ALA A 96 5.52 5.30 5.30
N ALA A 97 5.52 4.27 6.13
CA ALA A 97 6.72 3.73 6.75
C ALA A 97 7.63 2.99 5.77
N SER A 98 7.01 2.24 4.85
CA SER A 98 7.69 1.36 3.91
C SER A 98 7.64 1.85 2.46
N VAL A 99 8.38 1.17 1.58
CA VAL A 99 8.38 1.47 0.13
C VAL A 99 6.99 1.22 -0.46
N GLY A 100 6.36 0.11 -0.09
CA GLY A 100 5.03 -0.26 -0.60
C GLY A 100 3.95 0.73 -0.18
N GLU A 101 3.96 1.15 1.08
CA GLU A 101 3.04 2.19 1.58
C GLU A 101 3.30 3.53 0.88
N SER A 102 4.57 3.90 0.71
CA SER A 102 4.93 5.18 0.09
C SER A 102 4.46 5.25 -1.35
N MET A 103 4.63 4.16 -2.11
CA MET A 103 4.13 4.07 -3.49
C MET A 103 2.61 4.06 -3.55
N SER A 104 1.95 3.34 -2.65
CA SER A 104 0.48 3.31 -2.58
C SER A 104 -0.10 4.68 -2.22
N ALA A 105 0.64 5.52 -1.49
CA ALA A 105 0.22 6.86 -1.12
C ALA A 105 0.24 7.86 -2.28
N MET A 106 1.05 7.62 -3.33
CA MET A 106 1.29 8.58 -4.41
C MET A 106 0.01 9.03 -5.13
N PRO A 107 -0.90 8.13 -5.56
CA PRO A 107 -2.12 8.55 -6.26
C PRO A 107 -3.03 9.41 -5.38
N LEU A 108 -3.10 9.11 -4.08
CA LEU A 108 -3.88 9.90 -3.12
C LEU A 108 -3.26 11.29 -2.92
N LEU A 109 -1.94 11.34 -2.77
CA LEU A 109 -1.19 12.58 -2.62
C LEU A 109 -1.37 13.48 -3.86
N GLU A 110 -1.19 12.93 -5.05
CA GLU A 110 -1.33 13.65 -6.32
C GLU A 110 -2.75 14.18 -6.51
N ALA A 111 -3.76 13.37 -6.17
CA ALA A 111 -5.16 13.81 -6.24
C ALA A 111 -5.46 14.97 -5.28
N ILE A 112 -4.83 15.01 -4.09
CA ILE A 112 -4.96 16.14 -3.16
C ILE A 112 -4.25 17.39 -3.73
N LEU A 113 -3.04 17.25 -4.26
CA LEU A 113 -2.31 18.36 -4.88
C LEU A 113 -3.03 18.97 -6.08
N ALA A 114 -3.73 18.14 -6.86
CA ALA A 114 -4.50 18.57 -8.03
C ALA A 114 -5.76 19.36 -7.63
N LYS A 115 -6.37 19.05 -6.48
CA LYS A 115 -7.61 19.67 -6.01
C LYS A 115 -7.41 20.83 -5.04
N SER A 116 -6.20 21.03 -4.50
CA SER A 116 -5.96 22.00 -3.45
C SER A 116 -4.64 22.75 -3.58
N ASP A 117 -4.66 24.03 -3.17
CA ASP A 117 -3.43 24.79 -3.05
C ASP A 117 -2.70 24.50 -1.72
N CYS A 118 -2.05 23.34 -1.64
CA CYS A 118 -1.24 22.93 -0.49
C CYS A 118 0.16 22.45 -0.89
N GLN A 119 1.04 22.43 0.10
CA GLN A 119 2.31 21.74 0.09
C GLN A 119 2.14 20.38 0.78
N VAL A 120 2.95 19.39 0.42
CA VAL A 120 2.94 18.08 1.08
C VAL A 120 4.29 17.74 1.69
N LEU A 121 4.27 17.40 2.98
CA LEU A 121 5.39 16.74 3.65
C LEU A 121 5.16 15.23 3.58
N MET A 122 6.03 14.49 2.90
CA MET A 122 6.05 13.03 2.93
C MET A 122 7.08 12.55 3.96
N THR A 123 6.70 11.65 4.85
CA THR A 123 7.62 11.04 5.80
C THR A 123 7.67 9.54 5.72
N THR A 124 8.89 9.00 5.78
CA THR A 124 9.15 7.56 5.74
C THR A 124 10.14 7.12 6.82
N GLY A 125 10.19 5.81 7.04
CA GLY A 125 11.02 5.19 8.09
C GLY A 125 12.28 4.50 7.57
N THR A 126 12.49 4.38 6.26
CA THR A 126 13.59 3.56 5.70
C THR A 126 14.44 4.32 4.69
N VAL A 127 15.72 3.96 4.58
CA VAL A 127 16.65 4.56 3.59
C VAL A 127 16.16 4.31 2.16
N THR A 128 15.68 3.11 1.87
CA THR A 128 15.14 2.75 0.55
C THR A 128 13.91 3.59 0.18
N SER A 129 12.97 3.79 1.11
CA SER A 129 11.82 4.67 0.87
C SER A 129 12.27 6.11 0.60
N ALA A 130 13.20 6.64 1.39
CA ALA A 130 13.69 8.01 1.22
C ALA A 130 14.38 8.21 -0.14
N GLN A 131 15.23 7.27 -0.56
CA GLN A 131 15.86 7.30 -1.88
C GLN A 131 14.84 7.26 -3.00
N LEU A 132 13.80 6.43 -2.88
CA LEU A 132 12.72 6.37 -3.86
C LEU A 132 11.92 7.67 -3.92
N MET A 133 11.54 8.22 -2.75
CA MET A 133 10.79 9.47 -2.66
C MET A 133 11.57 10.64 -3.22
N SER A 134 12.90 10.69 -3.04
CA SER A 134 13.72 11.75 -3.64
C SER A 134 13.65 11.82 -5.17
N LYS A 135 13.26 10.73 -5.84
CA LYS A 135 13.18 10.63 -7.30
C LYS A 135 11.76 10.74 -7.84
N ARG A 136 10.74 10.40 -7.04
CA ARG A 136 9.34 10.23 -7.51
C ARG A 136 8.36 11.26 -6.97
N LEU A 137 8.75 12.03 -5.97
CA LEU A 137 7.87 13.03 -5.37
C LEU A 137 7.53 14.15 -6.38
N PRO A 138 6.22 14.48 -6.58
CA PRO A 138 5.83 15.52 -7.52
C PRO A 138 6.20 16.93 -6.99
N PRO A 139 6.11 17.98 -7.84
CA PRO A 139 6.29 19.35 -7.38
C PRO A 139 5.40 19.70 -6.18
N ARG A 140 5.85 20.63 -5.32
CA ARG A 140 5.18 21.04 -4.05
C ARG A 140 5.18 19.96 -2.96
N THR A 141 6.07 18.98 -3.09
CA THR A 141 6.25 17.93 -2.09
C THR A 141 7.71 17.80 -1.70
N PHE A 142 7.94 17.36 -0.47
CA PHE A 142 9.29 17.16 0.07
C PHE A 142 9.30 16.02 1.06
N HIS A 143 10.44 15.34 1.14
CA HIS A 143 10.63 14.19 2.00
C HIS A 143 11.40 14.54 3.27
N GLN A 144 10.95 14.03 4.41
CA GLN A 144 11.75 13.97 5.64
C GLN A 144 11.60 12.61 6.33
N TYR A 145 12.63 12.09 6.97
CA TYR A 145 12.46 10.98 7.90
C TYR A 145 11.50 11.35 9.04
N ILE A 146 10.67 10.38 9.40
CA ILE A 146 9.85 10.45 10.61
C ILE A 146 10.77 10.55 11.84
N PRO A 147 10.50 11.44 12.81
CA PRO A 147 11.22 11.43 14.08
C PRO A 147 10.96 10.13 14.83
N LEU A 148 11.94 9.65 15.59
CA LEU A 148 11.67 8.61 16.58
C LEU A 148 10.62 9.10 17.57
N ASP A 149 9.81 8.19 18.12
CA ASP A 149 8.65 8.50 18.98
C ASP A 149 9.05 8.95 20.40
N HIS A 150 10.00 9.87 20.48
CA HIS A 150 10.47 10.52 21.68
C HIS A 150 9.76 11.87 21.86
N PRO A 151 9.21 12.19 23.06
CA PRO A 151 8.36 13.36 23.26
C PRO A 151 8.97 14.70 22.82
N ILE A 152 10.28 14.90 23.05
CA ILE A 152 10.99 16.13 22.67
C ILE A 152 11.16 16.22 21.15
N TRP A 153 11.45 15.12 20.48
CA TRP A 153 11.77 15.09 19.05
C TRP A 153 10.50 15.21 18.22
N VAL A 154 9.45 14.49 18.62
CA VAL A 154 8.09 14.66 18.11
C VAL A 154 7.62 16.12 18.28
N ARG A 155 7.81 16.71 19.47
CA ARG A 155 7.43 18.11 19.72
C ARG A 155 8.19 19.06 18.81
N ARG A 156 9.49 18.85 18.62
CA ARG A 156 10.33 19.67 17.72
C ARG A 156 9.83 19.59 16.28
N PHE A 157 9.62 18.37 15.78
CA PHE A 157 9.08 18.11 14.44
C PHE A 157 7.75 18.84 14.21
N LEU A 158 6.76 18.63 15.08
CA LEU A 158 5.43 19.23 14.91
C LEU A 158 5.44 20.76 15.12
N ASN A 159 6.30 21.28 15.98
CA ASN A 159 6.44 22.73 16.19
C ASN A 159 7.06 23.44 14.99
N TYR A 160 7.94 22.76 14.26
CA TYR A 160 8.55 23.30 13.05
C TYR A 160 7.60 23.18 11.87
N TRP A 161 7.15 21.96 11.55
CA TRP A 161 6.36 21.70 10.36
C TRP A 161 4.94 22.24 10.44
N LYS A 162 4.32 22.24 11.63
CA LYS A 162 2.94 22.72 11.84
C LYS A 162 1.99 22.27 10.71
N PRO A 163 1.79 20.95 10.54
CA PRO A 163 0.89 20.44 9.52
C PRO A 163 -0.55 20.83 9.83
N ASP A 164 -1.32 21.04 8.77
CA ASP A 164 -2.74 21.42 8.83
C ASP A 164 -3.66 20.21 8.81
N PHE A 165 -3.17 19.12 8.22
CA PHE A 165 -3.85 17.85 8.13
C PHE A 165 -2.79 16.75 8.04
N ALA A 166 -3.05 15.59 8.64
CA ALA A 166 -2.16 14.45 8.58
C ALA A 166 -2.86 13.21 7.98
N VAL A 167 -2.16 12.49 7.11
CA VAL A 167 -2.60 11.25 6.47
C VAL A 167 -1.59 10.17 6.82
N PHE A 168 -2.03 9.18 7.58
CA PHE A 168 -1.23 8.00 7.91
C PHE A 168 -1.64 6.86 7.00
N ILE A 169 -0.67 6.22 6.36
CA ILE A 169 -0.89 5.05 5.50
C ILE A 169 -0.57 3.82 6.33
N GLU A 170 -1.53 2.92 6.46
CA GLU A 170 -1.40 1.68 7.23
C GLU A 170 -1.05 1.88 8.73
N GLY A 171 -0.53 0.84 9.38
CA GLY A 171 -0.62 0.63 10.82
C GLY A 171 0.53 1.15 11.69
N GLU A 172 1.34 2.13 11.26
CA GLU A 172 2.40 2.69 12.11
C GLU A 172 1.85 3.68 13.16
N LEU A 173 1.43 3.11 14.28
CA LEU A 173 0.75 3.81 15.37
C LEU A 173 1.71 4.19 16.51
N TRP A 174 2.25 5.41 16.45
CA TRP A 174 3.21 5.96 17.42
C TRP A 174 2.50 6.77 18.53
N PRO A 175 2.48 6.30 19.80
CA PRO A 175 1.67 6.92 20.86
C PRO A 175 2.02 8.37 21.17
N ASN A 176 3.32 8.75 21.23
CA ASN A 176 3.69 10.13 21.54
C ASN A 176 3.37 11.06 20.37
N LEU A 177 3.64 10.63 19.12
CA LEU A 177 3.31 11.33 17.89
C LEU A 177 1.81 11.63 17.76
N LEU A 178 0.97 10.59 17.88
CA LEU A 178 -0.48 10.72 17.74
C LEU A 178 -1.10 11.52 18.89
N SER A 179 -0.61 11.32 20.12
CA SER A 179 -1.03 12.16 21.24
C SER A 179 -0.61 13.63 21.08
N ALA A 180 0.52 13.89 20.43
CA ALA A 180 1.04 15.23 20.18
C ALA A 180 0.32 15.95 19.02
N LEU A 181 -0.15 15.21 18.02
CA LEU A 181 -1.07 15.71 16.99
C LEU A 181 -2.41 16.12 17.62
N ARG A 182 -3.00 15.23 18.42
CA ARG A 182 -4.27 15.48 19.10
C ARG A 182 -4.21 16.69 20.03
N SER A 183 -3.13 16.84 20.82
CA SER A 183 -2.99 17.99 21.72
C SER A 183 -2.83 19.33 20.98
N ARG A 184 -2.36 19.29 19.73
CA ARG A 184 -2.29 20.45 18.82
C ARG A 184 -3.56 20.63 17.99
N ARG A 185 -4.54 19.73 18.13
CA ARG A 185 -5.78 19.70 17.35
C ARG A 185 -5.50 19.65 15.83
N VAL A 186 -4.42 18.99 15.43
CA VAL A 186 -4.17 18.70 14.03
C VAL A 186 -5.05 17.51 13.64
N PRO A 187 -6.00 17.67 12.71
CA PRO A 187 -6.83 16.56 12.23
C PRO A 187 -5.96 15.54 11.50
N ALA A 188 -6.23 14.28 11.77
CA ALA A 188 -5.48 13.17 11.20
C ALA A 188 -6.43 12.08 10.72
N VAL A 189 -6.12 11.45 9.60
CA VAL A 189 -6.84 10.29 9.09
C VAL A 189 -5.89 9.12 8.89
N LEU A 190 -6.40 7.93 9.14
CA LEU A 190 -5.70 6.69 8.90
C LEU A 190 -6.30 6.03 7.66
N VAL A 191 -5.48 5.81 6.63
CA VAL A 191 -5.87 5.26 5.32
C VAL A 191 -5.27 3.88 5.12
N ASN A 192 -5.99 3.01 4.42
CA ASN A 192 -5.60 1.61 4.20
C ASN A 192 -5.39 0.87 5.53
N ALA A 193 -6.22 1.16 6.53
CA ALA A 193 -6.09 0.57 7.85
C ALA A 193 -6.37 -0.95 7.76
N SER A 194 -5.38 -1.76 8.14
CA SER A 194 -5.53 -3.21 8.25
C SER A 194 -4.92 -3.73 9.54
N LEU A 195 -5.58 -4.71 10.16
CA LEU A 195 -5.11 -5.37 11.37
C LEU A 195 -5.11 -6.87 11.17
N SER A 196 -3.93 -7.48 11.26
CA SER A 196 -3.82 -8.94 11.27
C SER A 196 -4.58 -9.54 12.46
N ASN A 197 -5.02 -10.78 12.34
CA ASN A 197 -5.63 -11.50 13.47
C ASN A 197 -4.67 -11.56 14.68
N GLN A 198 -3.37 -11.72 14.45
CA GLN A 198 -2.36 -11.74 15.51
C GLN A 198 -2.20 -10.36 16.17
N SER A 199 -2.13 -9.30 15.36
CA SER A 199 -2.04 -7.91 15.83
C SER A 199 -3.29 -7.53 16.61
N SER A 200 -4.48 -7.88 16.11
CA SER A 200 -5.75 -7.67 16.80
C SER A 200 -5.78 -8.37 18.15
N ARG A 201 -5.31 -9.63 18.25
CA ARG A 201 -5.18 -10.35 19.53
C ARG A 201 -4.18 -9.69 20.48
N ARG A 202 -3.01 -9.25 20.00
CA ARG A 202 -2.03 -8.53 20.84
C ARG A 202 -2.61 -7.23 21.37
N TRP A 203 -3.27 -6.47 20.50
CA TRP A 203 -3.95 -5.24 20.89
C TRP A 203 -5.17 -5.47 21.76
N ALA A 204 -5.76 -6.67 21.77
CA ALA A 204 -6.84 -7.01 22.69
C ALA A 204 -6.41 -6.86 24.16
N PHE A 205 -5.14 -7.13 24.48
CA PHE A 205 -4.57 -6.96 25.83
C PHE A 205 -4.31 -5.48 26.19
N ALA A 206 -4.10 -4.62 25.18
CA ALA A 206 -3.86 -3.19 25.33
C ALA A 206 -4.98 -2.33 24.72
N ARG A 207 -6.23 -2.83 24.70
CA ARG A 207 -7.39 -2.17 24.06
C ARG A 207 -7.53 -0.71 24.43
N SER A 208 -7.28 -0.40 25.70
CA SER A 208 -7.45 0.95 26.20
C SER A 208 -6.43 1.94 25.64
N LEU A 209 -5.19 1.51 25.42
CA LEU A 209 -4.15 2.31 24.77
C LEU A 209 -4.46 2.45 23.28
N LEU A 210 -4.80 1.33 22.62
CA LEU A 210 -5.14 1.35 21.20
C LEU A 210 -6.33 2.26 20.91
N LYS A 211 -7.41 2.15 21.69
CA LYS A 211 -8.60 3.00 21.55
C LYS A 211 -8.24 4.48 21.69
N ARG A 212 -7.34 4.84 22.61
CA ARG A 212 -6.87 6.23 22.76
C ARG A 212 -6.05 6.70 21.55
N ILE A 213 -5.15 5.86 21.07
CA ILE A 213 -4.31 6.12 19.91
C ILE A 213 -5.18 6.30 18.67
N LEU A 214 -6.07 5.35 18.39
CA LEU A 214 -6.93 5.38 17.21
C LEU A 214 -7.98 6.50 17.28
N ASN A 215 -8.51 6.83 18.47
CA ASN A 215 -9.35 8.02 18.65
C ASN A 215 -8.57 9.35 18.53
N SER A 216 -7.28 9.32 18.17
CA SER A 216 -6.55 10.52 17.75
C SER A 216 -6.73 10.79 16.25
N PHE A 217 -7.20 9.80 15.49
CA PHE A 217 -7.70 10.02 14.14
C PHE A 217 -9.15 10.50 14.18
N GLU A 218 -9.49 11.34 13.22
CA GLU A 218 -10.86 11.76 12.96
C GLU A 218 -11.63 10.71 12.15
N LEU A 219 -10.91 9.98 11.29
CA LEU A 219 -11.44 8.95 10.43
C LEU A 219 -10.43 7.81 10.25
N VAL A 220 -10.90 6.57 10.34
CA VAL A 220 -10.12 5.35 10.08
C VAL A 220 -10.71 4.63 8.87
N LEU A 221 -10.07 4.80 7.72
CA LEU A 221 -10.44 4.18 6.46
C LEU A 221 -9.82 2.79 6.35
N ALA A 222 -10.65 1.78 6.58
CA ALA A 222 -10.25 0.38 6.55
C ALA A 222 -10.12 -0.13 5.11
N ALA A 223 -9.14 -1.00 4.88
CA ALA A 223 -8.90 -1.57 3.56
C ALA A 223 -9.99 -2.56 3.12
N THR A 224 -10.62 -3.23 4.09
CA THR A 224 -11.64 -4.27 3.87
C THR A 224 -12.78 -4.14 4.87
N LYS A 225 -13.93 -4.77 4.57
CA LYS A 225 -15.06 -4.80 5.50
C LYS A 225 -14.73 -5.59 6.77
N GLU A 226 -13.93 -6.64 6.64
CA GLU A 226 -13.44 -7.43 7.77
C GLU A 226 -12.56 -6.57 8.69
N ASP A 227 -11.71 -5.72 8.13
CA ASP A 227 -10.88 -4.79 8.90
C ASP A 227 -11.75 -3.74 9.61
N GLU A 228 -12.76 -3.17 8.94
CA GLU A 228 -13.72 -2.25 9.57
C GLU A 228 -14.38 -2.91 10.80
N VAL A 229 -14.89 -4.14 10.65
CA VAL A 229 -15.49 -4.90 11.75
C VAL A 229 -14.48 -5.15 12.88
N ARG A 230 -13.20 -5.44 12.55
CA ARG A 230 -12.15 -5.58 13.57
C ARG A 230 -11.91 -4.27 14.32
N PHE A 231 -11.87 -3.12 13.63
CA PHE A 231 -11.71 -1.81 14.27
C PHE A 231 -12.93 -1.44 15.14
N GLN A 232 -14.15 -1.72 14.68
CA GLN A 232 -15.37 -1.52 15.47
C GLN A 232 -15.36 -2.34 16.77
N ARG A 233 -14.94 -3.61 16.72
CA ARG A 233 -14.75 -4.47 17.91
C ARG A 233 -13.70 -3.93 18.89
N LEU A 234 -12.76 -3.12 18.41
CA LEU A 234 -11.76 -2.43 19.23
C LEU A 234 -12.27 -1.08 19.78
N GLY A 235 -13.51 -0.71 19.48
CA GLY A 235 -14.21 0.45 20.01
C GLY A 235 -14.01 1.72 19.19
N ILE A 236 -13.66 1.60 17.90
CA ILE A 236 -13.54 2.70 16.95
C ILE A 236 -14.86 2.83 16.19
N THR A 237 -15.53 3.97 16.35
CA THR A 237 -16.86 4.21 15.79
C THR A 237 -16.84 5.03 14.50
N HIS A 238 -15.72 5.66 14.17
CA HIS A 238 -15.51 6.46 12.97
C HIS A 238 -14.63 5.70 11.97
N THR A 239 -15.09 4.53 11.55
CA THR A 239 -14.37 3.68 10.60
C THR A 239 -15.25 3.26 9.44
N GLU A 240 -14.68 3.24 8.24
CA GLU A 240 -15.39 2.95 6.99
C GLU A 240 -14.48 2.10 6.09
N ALA A 241 -15.01 1.02 5.52
CA ALA A 241 -14.31 0.26 4.49
C ALA A 241 -14.42 0.96 3.13
N VAL A 242 -13.29 1.39 2.58
CA VAL A 242 -13.23 2.14 1.31
C VAL A 242 -12.44 1.42 0.21
N GLY A 243 -11.89 0.24 0.54
CA GLY A 243 -11.09 -0.58 -0.36
C GLY A 243 -9.59 -0.41 -0.15
N HIS A 244 -8.81 -1.24 -0.83
CA HIS A 244 -7.37 -1.35 -0.59
C HIS A 244 -6.58 -0.39 -1.48
N LEU A 245 -5.76 0.47 -0.88
CA LEU A 245 -5.09 1.56 -1.59
C LEU A 245 -4.15 1.09 -2.72
N LYS A 246 -3.58 -0.12 -2.61
CA LYS A 246 -2.78 -0.74 -3.68
C LYS A 246 -3.48 -0.79 -5.05
N PHE A 247 -4.82 -0.89 -5.09
CA PHE A 247 -5.58 -0.88 -6.36
C PHE A 247 -5.73 0.51 -6.98
N ALA A 248 -5.44 1.58 -6.23
CA ALA A 248 -5.44 2.95 -6.74
C ALA A 248 -4.16 3.31 -7.53
N THR A 249 -3.14 2.46 -7.49
CA THR A 249 -1.88 2.69 -8.21
C THR A 249 -2.13 2.60 -9.70
N PRO A 250 -1.67 3.56 -10.52
CA PRO A 250 -1.74 3.42 -11.98
C PRO A 250 -0.89 2.23 -12.46
N PRO A 251 -1.17 1.69 -13.66
CA PRO A 251 -0.29 0.72 -14.31
C PRO A 251 1.15 1.25 -14.40
N LEU A 252 2.13 0.36 -14.37
CA LEU A 252 3.52 0.76 -14.60
C LEU A 252 3.69 1.37 -15.98
N ASP A 253 4.57 2.36 -16.09
CA ASP A 253 4.93 2.95 -17.37
C ASP A 253 5.53 1.89 -18.31
N VAL A 254 5.15 1.96 -19.58
CA VAL A 254 5.61 1.05 -20.63
C VAL A 254 6.21 1.88 -21.75
N ASP A 255 7.51 1.72 -22.00
CA ASP A 255 8.14 2.23 -23.20
C ASP A 255 7.63 1.43 -24.41
N THR A 256 6.70 2.02 -25.15
CA THR A 256 6.03 1.37 -26.29
C THR A 256 6.98 1.10 -27.46
N ALA A 257 8.00 1.93 -27.65
CA ALA A 257 8.99 1.74 -28.70
C ALA A 257 9.90 0.55 -28.37
N GLU A 258 10.33 0.45 -27.11
CA GLU A 258 11.13 -0.68 -26.65
C GLU A 258 10.32 -1.99 -26.61
N LEU A 259 9.04 -1.92 -26.23
CA LEU A 259 8.13 -3.07 -26.27
C LEU A 259 7.99 -3.61 -27.69
N ALA A 260 7.84 -2.74 -28.69
CA ALA A 260 7.74 -3.14 -30.08
C ALA A 260 9.00 -3.86 -30.57
N LYS A 261 10.19 -3.38 -30.18
CA LYS A 261 11.46 -4.05 -30.53
C LYS A 261 11.58 -5.42 -29.89
N LEU A 262 11.26 -5.56 -28.60
CA LEU A 262 11.30 -6.85 -27.91
C LEU A 262 10.30 -7.85 -28.50
N ARG A 263 9.08 -7.40 -28.83
CA ARG A 263 8.08 -8.22 -29.52
C ARG A 263 8.59 -8.69 -30.89
N ALA A 264 9.23 -7.81 -31.65
CA ALA A 264 9.81 -8.16 -32.95
C ALA A 264 10.96 -9.17 -32.81
N ALA A 265 11.82 -9.03 -31.79
CA ALA A 265 12.93 -9.94 -31.54
C ALA A 265 12.46 -11.34 -31.08
N ILE A 266 11.40 -11.40 -30.27
CA ILE A 266 10.82 -12.65 -29.78
C ILE A 266 9.99 -13.34 -30.87
N GLY A 267 9.29 -12.57 -31.70
CA GLY A 267 8.39 -13.10 -32.72
C GLY A 267 7.18 -13.82 -32.11
N ASN A 268 6.74 -14.91 -32.75
CA ASN A 268 5.54 -15.67 -32.34
C ASN A 268 5.85 -16.83 -31.40
N ARG A 269 7.10 -16.96 -30.93
CA ARG A 269 7.51 -18.08 -30.09
C ARG A 269 6.84 -17.97 -28.69
N PRO A 270 6.50 -19.09 -28.02
CA PRO A 270 5.90 -19.03 -26.69
C PRO A 270 6.81 -18.31 -25.70
N VAL A 271 6.26 -17.38 -24.91
CA VAL A 271 7.02 -16.61 -23.92
C VAL A 271 6.24 -16.49 -22.61
N TRP A 272 6.95 -16.61 -21.49
CA TRP A 272 6.40 -16.36 -20.16
C TRP A 272 7.44 -15.69 -19.26
N LEU A 273 6.97 -15.13 -18.16
CA LEU A 273 7.80 -14.37 -17.21
C LEU A 273 7.78 -15.00 -15.81
N ALA A 274 8.95 -15.24 -15.25
CA ALA A 274 9.16 -15.43 -13.83
C ALA A 274 9.61 -14.09 -13.21
N ALA A 275 8.66 -13.37 -12.59
CA ALA A 275 8.86 -12.03 -12.08
C ALA A 275 9.21 -12.02 -10.58
N SER A 276 10.12 -11.13 -10.18
CA SER A 276 10.54 -10.94 -8.79
C SER A 276 10.97 -12.23 -8.07
N THR A 277 11.70 -13.10 -8.75
CA THR A 277 12.14 -14.40 -8.20
C THR A 277 13.14 -14.23 -7.05
N HIS A 278 13.15 -15.23 -6.17
CA HIS A 278 14.07 -15.37 -5.04
C HIS A 278 14.87 -16.67 -5.13
N LYS A 279 15.95 -16.73 -4.35
CA LYS A 279 16.81 -17.92 -4.25
C LYS A 279 15.98 -19.18 -3.99
N GLY A 280 16.19 -20.21 -4.81
CA GLY A 280 15.42 -21.46 -4.78
C GLY A 280 14.27 -21.50 -5.80
N GLU A 281 13.73 -20.35 -6.22
CA GLU A 281 12.72 -20.27 -7.27
C GLU A 281 13.35 -20.24 -8.66
N GLU A 282 14.57 -19.72 -8.81
CA GLU A 282 15.23 -19.69 -10.12
C GLU A 282 15.56 -21.10 -10.62
N GLU A 283 16.07 -21.97 -9.74
CA GLU A 283 16.31 -23.38 -10.05
C GLU A 283 15.01 -24.10 -10.46
N MET A 284 13.90 -23.77 -9.79
CA MET A 284 12.58 -24.29 -10.13
C MET A 284 12.16 -23.83 -11.53
N VAL A 285 12.35 -22.55 -11.86
CA VAL A 285 12.02 -21.98 -13.16
C VAL A 285 12.85 -22.62 -14.28
N VAL A 286 14.15 -22.90 -14.04
CA VAL A 286 14.98 -23.67 -14.98
C VAL A 286 14.38 -25.05 -15.24
N ALA A 287 14.07 -25.79 -14.17
CA ALA A 287 13.55 -27.14 -14.29
C ALA A 287 12.20 -27.16 -15.03
N LEU A 288 11.37 -26.15 -14.80
CA LEU A 288 10.11 -25.95 -15.53
C LEU A 288 10.38 -25.68 -17.01
N HIS A 289 11.32 -24.80 -17.35
CA HIS A 289 11.71 -24.57 -18.75
C HIS A 289 12.11 -25.87 -19.45
N GLN A 290 12.98 -26.68 -18.86
CA GLN A 290 13.44 -27.94 -19.44
C GLN A 290 12.30 -28.94 -19.67
N GLN A 291 11.27 -28.92 -18.83
CA GLN A 291 10.09 -29.78 -19.00
C GLN A 291 9.14 -29.27 -20.10
N LEU A 292 9.07 -27.97 -20.31
CA LEU A 292 8.16 -27.34 -21.28
C LEU A 292 8.77 -27.20 -22.68
N ALA A 293 10.07 -26.92 -22.80
CA ALA A 293 10.72 -26.66 -24.09
C ALA A 293 10.53 -27.80 -25.13
N PRO A 294 10.55 -29.10 -24.76
CA PRO A 294 10.26 -30.18 -25.72
C PRO A 294 8.83 -30.16 -26.27
N ARG A 295 7.88 -29.52 -25.56
CA ARG A 295 6.46 -29.44 -25.94
C ARG A 295 6.11 -28.11 -26.59
N LEU A 296 6.93 -27.08 -26.38
CA LEU A 296 6.73 -25.70 -26.83
C LEU A 296 8.00 -25.27 -27.60
N PRO A 297 8.09 -25.56 -28.91
CA PRO A 297 9.26 -25.23 -29.71
C PRO A 297 9.56 -23.74 -29.66
N GLY A 298 10.82 -23.41 -29.38
CA GLY A 298 11.25 -22.03 -29.17
C GLY A 298 10.60 -21.41 -27.93
N LEU A 299 10.41 -22.14 -26.83
CA LEU A 299 9.98 -21.51 -25.58
C LEU A 299 11.04 -20.48 -25.12
N LEU A 300 10.65 -19.24 -24.85
CA LEU A 300 11.49 -18.25 -24.18
C LEU A 300 11.01 -18.08 -22.74
N THR A 301 11.94 -18.20 -21.78
CA THR A 301 11.66 -17.93 -20.37
C THR A 301 12.35 -16.65 -19.93
N ILE A 302 11.55 -15.65 -19.58
CA ILE A 302 12.07 -14.38 -19.06
C ILE A 302 12.15 -14.47 -17.54
N ILE A 303 13.28 -14.09 -16.96
CA ILE A 303 13.52 -14.19 -15.51
C ILE A 303 13.97 -12.84 -14.98
N ALA A 304 13.13 -12.25 -14.13
CA ALA A 304 13.39 -10.96 -13.49
C ALA A 304 13.61 -11.17 -11.98
N PRO A 305 14.85 -11.34 -11.50
CA PRO A 305 15.10 -11.55 -10.08
C PRO A 305 14.71 -10.33 -9.25
N ARG A 306 14.23 -10.55 -8.02
CA ARG A 306 13.86 -9.45 -7.10
C ARG A 306 15.04 -8.51 -6.82
N HIS A 307 16.25 -9.05 -6.82
CA HIS A 307 17.50 -8.31 -6.64
C HIS A 307 18.38 -8.49 -7.89
N PRO A 308 18.44 -7.48 -8.79
CA PRO A 308 19.19 -7.60 -10.05
C PRO A 308 20.67 -7.95 -9.89
N ALA A 309 21.30 -7.55 -8.77
CA ALA A 309 22.68 -7.93 -8.46
C ALA A 309 22.93 -9.45 -8.41
N ARG A 310 21.87 -10.25 -8.19
CA ARG A 310 21.94 -11.71 -8.21
C ARG A 310 22.03 -12.30 -9.61
N ALA A 311 21.86 -11.52 -10.68
CA ALA A 311 21.91 -12.04 -12.04
C ALA A 311 23.18 -12.86 -12.32
N ASN A 312 24.33 -12.44 -11.77
CA ASN A 312 25.58 -13.20 -11.90
C ASN A 312 25.55 -14.54 -11.17
N ASP A 313 24.91 -14.62 -9.99
CA ASP A 313 24.75 -15.88 -9.26
C ASP A 313 23.85 -16.86 -10.03
N ILE A 314 22.84 -16.32 -10.70
CA ILE A 314 21.86 -17.11 -11.44
C ILE A 314 22.45 -17.57 -12.80
N LYS A 315 23.42 -16.86 -13.39
CA LYS A 315 24.14 -17.31 -14.60
C LYS A 315 24.73 -18.70 -14.48
N GLY A 316 25.24 -19.04 -13.30
CA GLY A 316 25.81 -20.36 -13.02
C GLY A 316 24.78 -21.49 -13.10
N LEU A 317 23.48 -21.18 -12.96
CA LEU A 317 22.42 -22.15 -13.16
C LEU A 317 22.25 -22.45 -14.65
N TRP A 318 22.12 -21.45 -15.52
CA TRP A 318 21.90 -21.68 -16.96
C TRP A 318 23.05 -22.43 -17.61
N ALA A 319 24.28 -22.06 -17.27
CA ALA A 319 25.48 -22.73 -17.78
C ALA A 319 25.55 -24.21 -17.37
N ARG A 320 25.01 -24.57 -16.19
CA ARG A 320 24.95 -25.97 -15.74
C ARG A 320 23.98 -26.80 -16.58
N TYR A 321 22.93 -26.19 -17.12
CA TYR A 321 21.88 -26.85 -17.87
C TYR A 321 21.99 -26.66 -19.39
N ASP A 322 23.12 -26.11 -19.85
CA ASP A 322 23.43 -25.83 -21.27
C ASP A 322 22.34 -24.99 -21.96
N LEU A 323 21.75 -24.04 -21.24
CA LEU A 323 20.72 -23.14 -21.76
C LEU A 323 21.34 -21.86 -22.31
N SER A 324 21.01 -21.54 -23.55
CA SER A 324 21.38 -20.27 -24.18
C SER A 324 20.68 -19.11 -23.48
N HIS A 325 21.37 -17.96 -23.37
CA HIS A 325 20.81 -16.84 -22.63
C HIS A 325 21.37 -15.48 -23.05
N ALA A 326 20.51 -14.47 -22.87
CA ALA A 326 20.89 -13.06 -22.98
C ALA A 326 20.51 -12.28 -21.72
N LEU A 327 21.24 -11.18 -21.48
CA LEU A 327 21.04 -10.28 -20.34
C LEU A 327 20.52 -8.95 -20.82
N ARG A 328 19.51 -8.42 -20.14
CA ARG A 328 18.97 -7.09 -20.44
C ARG A 328 20.04 -5.99 -20.29
N SER A 329 20.86 -6.05 -19.23
CA SER A 329 21.93 -5.07 -18.97
C SER A 329 23.00 -5.01 -20.06
N SER A 330 23.14 -6.07 -20.88
CA SER A 330 24.10 -6.10 -21.99
C SER A 330 23.64 -5.30 -23.22
N GLY A 331 22.41 -4.77 -23.20
CA GLY A 331 21.80 -4.07 -24.34
C GLY A 331 21.41 -4.98 -25.49
N LYS A 332 21.60 -6.30 -25.36
CA LYS A 332 21.21 -7.29 -26.36
C LYS A 332 19.73 -7.63 -26.25
N MET A 333 19.10 -7.77 -27.40
CA MET A 333 17.78 -8.38 -27.54
C MET A 333 17.93 -9.91 -27.50
N PRO A 334 16.91 -10.64 -27.02
CA PRO A 334 16.89 -12.09 -27.17
C PRO A 334 16.85 -12.45 -28.66
N THR A 335 17.55 -13.51 -29.02
CA THR A 335 17.57 -14.10 -30.35
C THR A 335 16.63 -15.30 -30.42
N ALA A 336 16.44 -15.87 -31.61
CA ALA A 336 15.64 -17.08 -31.79
C ALA A 336 16.22 -18.31 -31.07
N ASP A 337 17.53 -18.29 -30.82
CA ASP A 337 18.24 -19.40 -30.18
C ASP A 337 18.30 -19.28 -28.66
N ASP A 338 17.95 -18.13 -28.07
CA ASP A 338 18.01 -17.93 -26.62
C ASP A 338 16.86 -18.65 -25.91
N ASP A 339 17.17 -19.45 -24.90
CA ASP A 339 16.21 -20.15 -24.04
C ASP A 339 15.74 -19.25 -22.89
N ILE A 340 16.69 -18.49 -22.32
CA ILE A 340 16.49 -17.66 -21.14
C ILE A 340 16.82 -16.19 -21.43
N TYR A 341 15.94 -15.27 -21.05
CA TYR A 341 16.24 -13.83 -21.03
C TYR A 341 16.19 -13.27 -19.62
N VAL A 342 17.34 -12.81 -19.11
CA VAL A 342 17.44 -12.33 -17.72
C VAL A 342 17.29 -10.81 -17.67
N VAL A 343 16.33 -10.35 -16.89
CA VAL A 343 16.05 -8.93 -16.63
C VAL A 343 16.79 -8.50 -15.37
N ASP A 344 18.05 -8.11 -15.55
CA ASP A 344 18.97 -7.67 -14.50
C ASP A 344 19.06 -6.14 -14.37
N THR A 345 17.97 -5.47 -14.73
CA THR A 345 17.80 -4.01 -14.66
C THR A 345 16.63 -3.64 -13.74
N LEU A 346 16.63 -2.41 -13.22
CA LEU A 346 15.55 -1.88 -12.38
C LEU A 346 14.62 -0.99 -13.21
N GLY A 347 13.31 -1.10 -12.99
CA GLY A 347 12.31 -0.22 -13.59
C GLY A 347 11.63 -0.78 -14.85
N ASP A 348 12.11 -1.89 -15.40
CA ASP A 348 11.60 -2.43 -16.66
C ASP A 348 10.39 -3.36 -16.50
N MET A 349 9.85 -3.55 -15.29
CA MET A 349 8.79 -4.55 -15.07
C MET A 349 7.50 -4.27 -15.86
N GLY A 350 7.16 -3.00 -16.11
CA GLY A 350 6.00 -2.66 -16.95
C GLY A 350 6.12 -3.24 -18.36
N LEU A 351 7.32 -3.14 -18.94
CA LEU A 351 7.67 -3.70 -20.25
C LEU A 351 7.47 -5.22 -20.27
N PHE A 352 8.00 -5.93 -19.27
CA PHE A 352 7.99 -7.39 -19.25
C PHE A 352 6.63 -7.99 -18.90
N TYR A 353 5.84 -7.34 -18.03
CA TYR A 353 4.45 -7.75 -17.82
C TYR A 353 3.60 -7.57 -19.09
N SER A 354 3.82 -6.49 -19.86
CA SER A 354 3.14 -6.27 -21.15
C SER A 354 3.63 -7.18 -22.29
N LEU A 355 4.81 -7.76 -22.14
CA LEU A 355 5.42 -8.65 -23.12
C LEU A 355 4.99 -10.10 -22.91
N ALA A 356 4.91 -10.54 -21.65
CA ALA A 356 4.63 -11.92 -21.29
C ALA A 356 3.13 -12.14 -21.01
N PRO A 357 2.43 -12.95 -21.82
CA PRO A 357 1.01 -13.24 -21.63
C PRO A 357 0.74 -14.05 -20.36
N VAL A 358 1.75 -14.75 -19.84
CA VAL A 358 1.69 -15.54 -18.60
C VAL A 358 2.85 -15.13 -17.70
N THR A 359 2.56 -14.87 -16.42
CA THR A 359 3.54 -14.53 -15.40
C THR A 359 3.40 -15.43 -14.17
N PHE A 360 4.50 -16.03 -13.74
CA PHE A 360 4.68 -16.48 -12.38
C PHE A 360 5.29 -15.35 -11.54
N LEU A 361 4.64 -14.95 -10.45
CA LEU A 361 5.18 -13.95 -9.54
C LEU A 361 5.84 -14.64 -8.34
N GLY A 362 7.17 -14.54 -8.28
CA GLY A 362 8.02 -15.14 -7.25
C GLY A 362 7.86 -14.52 -5.86
N GLY A 363 8.74 -14.94 -4.95
CA GLY A 363 8.57 -14.74 -3.51
C GLY A 363 7.35 -15.48 -2.96
N SER A 364 6.78 -16.40 -3.73
CA SER A 364 5.50 -17.06 -3.46
C SER A 364 5.62 -18.58 -3.39
N MET A 365 6.66 -19.17 -3.99
CA MET A 365 7.03 -20.58 -3.80
C MET A 365 8.03 -20.80 -2.65
N VAL A 366 8.56 -19.70 -2.13
CA VAL A 366 9.41 -19.66 -0.93
C VAL A 366 8.76 -18.74 0.12
N PRO A 367 9.09 -18.89 1.43
CA PRO A 367 8.43 -18.16 2.52
C PRO A 367 8.88 -16.68 2.61
N VAL A 368 8.74 -15.94 1.52
CA VAL A 368 8.98 -14.50 1.42
C VAL A 368 7.68 -13.71 1.61
N GLY A 369 6.55 -14.26 1.16
CA GLY A 369 5.21 -13.71 1.40
C GLY A 369 4.53 -13.06 0.19
N GLY A 370 5.10 -13.23 -1.01
CA GLY A 370 4.57 -12.72 -2.28
C GLY A 370 4.88 -11.25 -2.54
N HIS A 371 4.84 -10.87 -3.82
CA HIS A 371 5.01 -9.48 -4.29
C HIS A 371 3.71 -8.91 -4.84
N ASN A 372 3.73 -7.63 -5.23
CA ASN A 372 2.54 -6.92 -5.71
C ASN A 372 1.93 -7.53 -6.99
N ILE A 373 0.78 -8.19 -6.85
CA ILE A 373 0.07 -8.80 -7.97
C ILE A 373 -0.65 -7.79 -8.87
N VAL A 374 -0.94 -6.58 -8.37
CA VAL A 374 -1.79 -5.59 -9.07
C VAL A 374 -1.12 -5.11 -10.37
N GLU A 375 0.19 -4.91 -10.36
CA GLU A 375 0.95 -4.42 -11.52
C GLU A 375 0.84 -5.36 -12.72
N ALA A 376 1.02 -6.68 -12.50
CA ALA A 376 0.92 -7.68 -13.56
C ALA A 376 -0.52 -7.81 -14.09
N MET A 377 -1.51 -7.76 -13.20
CA MET A 377 -2.93 -7.82 -13.56
C MET A 377 -3.37 -6.61 -14.40
N GLN A 378 -2.88 -5.41 -14.06
CA GLN A 378 -3.16 -4.17 -14.81
C GLN A 378 -2.58 -4.20 -16.23
N LEU A 379 -1.50 -4.95 -16.44
CA LEU A 379 -0.82 -5.10 -17.73
C LEU A 379 -1.21 -6.38 -18.46
N GLN A 380 -2.38 -6.94 -18.11
CA GLN A 380 -3.02 -8.05 -18.80
C GLN A 380 -2.18 -9.34 -18.88
N SER A 381 -1.35 -9.59 -17.87
CA SER A 381 -0.60 -10.85 -17.76
C SER A 381 -1.37 -11.85 -16.89
N ALA A 382 -1.62 -13.04 -17.42
CA ALA A 382 -2.23 -14.15 -16.68
C ALA A 382 -1.32 -14.58 -15.53
N LEU A 383 -1.79 -14.45 -14.30
CA LEU A 383 -0.93 -14.48 -13.12
C LEU A 383 -1.06 -15.78 -12.32
N VAL A 384 0.09 -16.37 -12.01
CA VAL A 384 0.24 -17.56 -11.18
C VAL A 384 1.16 -17.25 -9.99
N VAL A 385 0.81 -17.72 -8.81
CA VAL A 385 1.60 -17.58 -7.57
C VAL A 385 1.67 -18.90 -6.81
N GLY A 386 2.69 -19.05 -5.97
CA GLY A 386 2.79 -20.14 -5.00
C GLY A 386 1.96 -19.90 -3.72
N PRO A 387 2.12 -20.79 -2.71
CA PRO A 387 1.31 -20.76 -1.49
C PRO A 387 1.64 -19.60 -0.53
N HIS A 388 2.85 -19.04 -0.60
CA HIS A 388 3.34 -18.03 0.35
C HIS A 388 2.91 -16.61 -0.05
N MET A 389 1.71 -16.20 0.38
CA MET A 389 1.11 -14.91 0.05
C MET A 389 0.83 -14.03 1.29
N GLU A 390 1.61 -14.18 2.35
CA GLU A 390 1.41 -13.52 3.65
C GLU A 390 1.36 -11.98 3.56
N SER A 391 2.14 -11.37 2.66
CA SER A 391 2.17 -9.91 2.41
C SER A 391 0.95 -9.40 1.66
N LEU A 392 0.15 -10.30 1.09
CA LEU A 392 -1.09 -10.04 0.36
C LEU A 392 -2.25 -10.88 0.89
N ARG A 393 -2.21 -11.28 2.16
CA ARG A 393 -3.19 -12.19 2.77
C ARG A 393 -4.65 -11.72 2.66
N ASP A 394 -4.86 -10.42 2.50
CA ASP A 394 -6.17 -9.81 2.36
C ASP A 394 -6.55 -9.71 0.87
N ILE A 395 -5.59 -9.44 -0.02
CA ILE A 395 -5.81 -9.27 -1.47
C ILE A 395 -5.90 -10.61 -2.21
N ALA A 396 -4.92 -11.49 -2.03
CA ALA A 396 -4.76 -12.70 -2.84
C ALA A 396 -5.98 -13.64 -2.78
N PRO A 397 -6.55 -13.97 -1.60
CA PRO A 397 -7.75 -14.82 -1.55
C PRO A 397 -8.94 -14.25 -2.32
N ARG A 398 -9.13 -12.92 -2.30
CA ARG A 398 -10.22 -12.26 -3.05
C ARG A 398 -10.00 -12.34 -4.55
N MET A 399 -8.76 -12.23 -5.01
CA MET A 399 -8.46 -12.36 -6.44
C MET A 399 -8.59 -13.81 -6.90
N ILE A 400 -8.17 -14.78 -6.07
CA ILE A 400 -8.37 -16.21 -6.32
C ILE A 400 -9.86 -16.53 -6.42
N SER A 401 -10.68 -16.06 -5.48
CA SER A 401 -12.14 -16.31 -5.51
C SER A 401 -12.84 -15.69 -6.72
N LYS A 402 -12.26 -14.64 -7.31
CA LYS A 402 -12.76 -14.00 -8.54
C LYS A 402 -12.24 -14.67 -9.83
N GLY A 403 -11.39 -15.71 -9.73
CA GLY A 403 -10.73 -16.33 -10.89
C GLY A 403 -9.62 -15.46 -11.52
N ALA A 404 -9.24 -14.38 -10.84
CA ALA A 404 -8.30 -13.37 -11.32
C ALA A 404 -6.83 -13.71 -11.03
N LEU A 405 -6.58 -14.70 -10.17
CA LEU A 405 -5.26 -15.16 -9.73
C LEU A 405 -5.30 -16.67 -9.54
N LEU A 406 -4.33 -17.39 -10.08
CA LEU A 406 -4.17 -18.82 -9.82
C LEU A 406 -3.09 -19.03 -8.76
N GLN A 407 -3.41 -19.84 -7.75
CA GLN A 407 -2.46 -20.27 -6.73
C GLN A 407 -2.18 -21.75 -6.88
N VAL A 408 -0.90 -22.11 -6.98
CA VAL A 408 -0.43 -23.49 -7.11
C VAL A 408 0.37 -23.90 -5.86
N PRO A 409 0.31 -25.17 -5.43
CA PRO A 409 0.97 -25.60 -4.20
C PRO A 409 2.47 -25.88 -4.36
N ASN A 410 2.93 -26.18 -5.59
CA ASN A 410 4.29 -26.65 -5.83
C ASN A 410 4.73 -26.45 -7.30
N ALA A 411 5.99 -26.77 -7.58
CA ALA A 411 6.61 -26.63 -8.90
C ALA A 411 5.94 -27.46 -10.00
N GLU A 412 5.46 -28.66 -9.68
CA GLU A 412 4.84 -29.57 -10.66
C GLU A 412 3.52 -28.98 -11.18
N GLU A 413 2.68 -28.50 -10.26
CA GLU A 413 1.43 -27.81 -10.60
C GLU A 413 1.71 -26.47 -11.30
N LEU A 414 2.78 -25.77 -10.92
CA LEU A 414 3.20 -24.56 -11.65
C LEU A 414 3.52 -24.88 -13.12
N THR A 415 4.30 -25.95 -13.37
CA THR A 415 4.61 -26.40 -14.73
C THR A 415 3.35 -26.71 -15.53
N ALA A 416 2.41 -27.47 -14.95
CA ALA A 416 1.17 -27.83 -15.60
C ALA A 416 0.30 -26.60 -15.94
N VAL A 417 0.16 -25.67 -14.98
CA VAL A 417 -0.64 -24.45 -15.17
C VAL A 417 0.01 -23.50 -16.18
N VAL A 418 1.33 -23.28 -16.11
CA VAL A 418 2.03 -22.43 -17.08
C VAL A 418 1.92 -23.02 -18.48
N GLN A 419 2.11 -24.33 -18.64
CA GLN A 419 1.89 -25.01 -19.93
C GLN A 419 0.47 -24.73 -20.44
N LYS A 420 -0.54 -24.97 -19.60
CA LYS A 420 -1.94 -24.80 -19.96
C LYS A 420 -2.24 -23.38 -20.39
N LEU A 421 -1.82 -22.37 -19.63
CA LEU A 421 -2.06 -20.95 -19.96
C LEU A 421 -1.30 -20.50 -21.23
N LEU A 422 -0.16 -21.12 -21.54
CA LEU A 422 0.56 -20.86 -22.79
C LEU A 422 -0.13 -21.48 -24.01
N THR A 423 -0.74 -22.67 -23.86
CA THR A 423 -1.37 -23.39 -24.97
C THR A 423 -2.87 -23.15 -25.14
N ASP A 424 -3.57 -22.71 -24.10
CA ASP A 424 -5.01 -22.46 -24.07
C ASP A 424 -5.27 -20.96 -23.95
N GLU A 425 -5.46 -20.32 -25.09
CA GLU A 425 -5.71 -18.88 -25.18
C GLU A 425 -7.03 -18.46 -24.55
N ASP A 426 -8.08 -19.27 -24.66
CA ASP A 426 -9.39 -18.95 -24.07
C ASP A 426 -9.31 -18.95 -22.54
N LEU A 427 -8.68 -19.97 -21.96
CA LEU A 427 -8.47 -20.02 -20.51
C LEU A 427 -7.65 -18.82 -20.01
N ARG A 428 -6.57 -18.49 -20.74
CA ARG A 428 -5.73 -17.34 -20.42
C ARG A 428 -6.52 -16.04 -20.47
N ASN A 429 -7.27 -15.82 -21.54
CA ASN A 429 -8.08 -14.61 -21.72
C ASN A 429 -9.22 -14.51 -20.71
N GLN A 430 -9.81 -15.64 -20.28
CA GLN A 430 -10.78 -15.69 -19.20
C GLN A 430 -10.17 -15.21 -17.87
N GLN A 431 -8.97 -15.66 -17.53
CA GLN A 431 -8.28 -15.20 -16.32
C GLN A 431 -7.95 -13.70 -16.38
N ILE A 432 -7.45 -13.23 -17.53
CA ILE A 432 -7.16 -11.79 -17.75
C ILE A 432 -8.44 -10.95 -17.66
N ALA A 433 -9.55 -11.41 -18.21
CA ALA A 433 -10.84 -10.73 -18.11
C ALA A 433 -11.35 -10.69 -16.67
N ALA A 434 -11.22 -11.80 -15.93
CA ALA A 434 -11.55 -11.86 -14.51
C ALA A 434 -10.69 -10.88 -13.67
N ALA A 435 -9.38 -10.80 -13.96
CA ALA A 435 -8.47 -9.84 -13.35
C ALA A 435 -8.87 -8.39 -13.67
N THR A 436 -9.19 -8.10 -14.93
CA THR A 436 -9.65 -6.78 -15.37
C THR A 436 -10.94 -6.37 -14.64
N HIS A 437 -11.93 -7.27 -14.58
CA HIS A 437 -13.18 -7.02 -13.88
C HIS A 437 -12.95 -6.83 -12.37
N ALA A 438 -12.07 -7.63 -11.76
CA ALA A 438 -11.68 -7.47 -10.37
C ALA A 438 -11.06 -6.10 -10.12
N LEU A 439 -10.12 -5.65 -10.95
CA LEU A 439 -9.50 -4.33 -10.84
C LEU A 439 -10.50 -3.19 -11.02
N ILE A 440 -11.42 -3.30 -12.00
CA ILE A 440 -12.49 -2.30 -12.20
C ILE A 440 -13.39 -2.22 -10.97
N SER A 441 -13.72 -3.35 -10.34
CA SER A 441 -14.53 -3.36 -9.11
C SER A 441 -13.85 -2.62 -7.95
N GLU A 442 -12.51 -2.56 -7.96
CA GLU A 442 -11.70 -1.83 -6.96
C GLU A 442 -11.32 -0.41 -7.43
N ALA A 443 -11.59 -0.03 -8.69
CA ALA A 443 -11.19 1.27 -9.24
C ALA A 443 -11.85 2.47 -8.53
N LYS A 444 -12.96 2.23 -7.82
CA LYS A 444 -13.64 3.25 -7.00
C LYS A 444 -12.92 3.54 -5.68
N THR A 445 -11.88 2.79 -5.31
CA THR A 445 -11.17 2.96 -4.03
C THR A 445 -10.62 4.38 -3.85
N LEU A 446 -9.91 4.93 -4.83
CA LEU A 446 -9.35 6.28 -4.70
C LEU A 446 -10.44 7.37 -4.61
N PRO A 447 -11.47 7.40 -5.48
CA PRO A 447 -12.61 8.29 -5.32
C PRO A 447 -13.30 8.16 -3.95
N ASN A 448 -13.52 6.94 -3.45
CA ASN A 448 -14.15 6.69 -2.16
C ASN A 448 -13.31 7.22 -1.00
N ILE A 449 -12.00 6.98 -1.02
CA ILE A 449 -11.05 7.52 -0.03
C ILE A 449 -11.12 9.05 -0.01
N LEU A 450 -11.03 9.68 -1.19
CA LEU A 450 -11.09 11.14 -1.31
C LEU A 450 -12.43 11.69 -0.81
N ALA A 451 -13.55 11.08 -1.19
CA ALA A 451 -14.87 11.48 -0.74
C ALA A 451 -15.02 11.40 0.78
N ALA A 452 -14.55 10.30 1.39
CA ALA A 452 -14.60 10.11 2.84
C ALA A 452 -13.67 11.08 3.59
N MET A 453 -12.51 11.44 3.01
CA MET A 453 -11.55 12.39 3.60
C MET A 453 -11.96 13.86 3.44
N THR A 454 -12.72 14.22 2.40
CA THR A 454 -13.04 15.62 2.05
C THR A 454 -13.67 16.39 3.23
N PRO A 455 -14.68 15.86 3.96
CA PRO A 455 -15.24 16.56 5.10
C PRO A 455 -14.23 16.85 6.23
N ALA A 456 -13.27 15.94 6.45
CA ALA A 456 -12.23 16.12 7.46
C ALA A 456 -11.20 17.19 7.02
N LEU A 457 -10.85 17.20 5.73
CA LEU A 457 -10.00 18.24 5.13
C LEU A 457 -10.66 19.62 5.24
N GLU A 458 -11.95 19.75 4.88
CA GLU A 458 -12.69 21.01 4.95
C GLU A 458 -12.83 21.55 6.39
N ARG A 459 -13.13 20.67 7.36
CA ARG A 459 -13.19 21.05 8.78
C ARG A 459 -11.85 21.56 9.29
N ALA A 460 -10.74 20.94 8.86
CA ALA A 460 -9.40 21.42 9.17
C ALA A 460 -9.18 22.86 8.70
N GLU A 461 -9.65 23.19 7.49
CA GLU A 461 -9.54 24.53 6.94
C GLU A 461 -10.34 25.56 7.72
N ILE A 462 -11.60 25.24 8.04
CA ILE A 462 -12.49 26.14 8.78
C ILE A 462 -11.91 26.45 10.16
N TRP A 463 -11.46 25.41 10.87
CA TRP A 463 -10.89 25.55 12.21
C TRP A 463 -9.64 26.44 12.20
N LYS A 464 -8.77 26.26 11.20
CA LYS A 464 -7.56 27.08 11.08
C LYS A 464 -7.85 28.54 10.76
N ARG A 465 -8.86 28.83 9.93
CA ARG A 465 -9.30 30.22 9.68
C ARG A 465 -9.81 30.88 10.95
N GLN A 466 -10.59 30.14 11.75
CA GLN A 466 -11.09 30.65 13.04
C GLN A 466 -9.95 30.91 14.04
N GLN A 467 -8.89 30.09 14.06
CA GLN A 467 -7.71 30.34 14.90
C GLN A 467 -6.85 31.52 14.45
N LEU A 468 -6.80 31.82 13.16
CA LEU A 468 -6.05 32.98 12.65
C LEU A 468 -6.83 34.29 12.83
N ALA A 469 -8.15 34.21 12.98
CA ALA A 469 -9.04 35.35 13.19
C ALA A 469 -9.22 35.73 14.67
N ALA A 470 -8.84 34.85 15.61
CA ALA A 470 -8.88 35.04 17.05
C ALA A 470 -7.48 35.33 17.59
#